data_AF-A0A1Q7LVH7-F1
#
_entry.id   AF-A0A1Q7LVH7-F1
#
_cell.length_a   1.000
_cell.length_b   1.000
_cell.length_c   1.000
_cell.angle_alpha   90.00
_cell.angle_beta   90.00
_cell.angle_gamma   90.00
#
_symmetry.space_group_name_H-M   'P 1'
#
loop_
_entity.id
_entity.type
_entity.pdbx_description
1 polymer ?
#
loop_
_entity_poly.entity_id
_entity_poly.type
_entity_poly.pdbx_seq_one_letter_code
_entity_poly.pdbx_strand_id
1 'polypeptide(L)'
;MGGKRGRRRSDGVPTLGEVNRAIDKVFHPHFRRGPLPIVADSLAHSIVERNSPKSVEKFVEHNLGPLVREILKIVRAQSKKKR
;
A
#
# COMPACT_ATOMS: atom_id res chain seq x y z
N MET A 1 -23.66 -24.15 16.29
CA MET A 1 -22.75 -24.19 15.11
C MET A 1 -23.42 -23.46 13.95
N GLY A 2 -23.15 -22.16 13.78
CA GLY A 2 -23.75 -21.35 12.71
C GLY A 2 -22.92 -21.43 11.44
N GLY A 3 -23.34 -22.26 10.48
CA GLY A 3 -22.71 -22.34 9.16
C GLY A 3 -22.76 -20.99 8.45
N LYS A 4 -21.60 -20.35 8.26
CA LYS A 4 -21.47 -19.15 7.43
C LYS A 4 -21.81 -19.53 5.99
N ARG A 5 -23.00 -19.12 5.53
CA ARG A 5 -23.47 -19.28 4.15
C ARG A 5 -22.40 -18.73 3.21
N GLY A 6 -21.68 -19.63 2.54
CA GLY A 6 -20.75 -19.29 1.47
C GLY A 6 -21.54 -18.62 0.36
N ARG A 7 -21.38 -17.30 0.23
CA ARG A 7 -21.98 -16.53 -0.85
C ARG A 7 -21.44 -17.10 -2.15
N ARG A 8 -22.34 -17.65 -2.99
CA ARG A 8 -22.01 -18.16 -4.34
C ARG A 8 -21.23 -17.06 -5.07
N ARG A 9 -20.01 -17.40 -5.49
CA ARG A 9 -19.09 -16.49 -6.20
C ARG A 9 -19.63 -16.31 -7.62
N SER A 10 -20.03 -15.09 -7.97
CA SER A 10 -20.29 -14.73 -9.36
C SER A 10 -18.95 -14.52 -10.07
N ASP A 11 -18.72 -15.34 -11.09
CA ASP A 11 -18.19 -14.94 -12.40
C ASP A 11 -16.90 -14.12 -12.44
N GLY A 12 -15.75 -14.73 -12.10
CA GLY A 12 -14.40 -14.42 -12.63
C GLY A 12 -13.79 -13.01 -12.47
N VAL A 13 -14.57 -12.00 -12.09
CA VAL A 13 -14.17 -10.59 -11.98
C VAL A 13 -13.87 -10.29 -10.52
N PRO A 14 -12.62 -9.90 -10.17
CA PRO A 14 -12.27 -9.54 -8.82
C PRO A 14 -13.05 -8.33 -8.32
N THR A 15 -13.48 -8.38 -7.06
CA THR A 15 -14.05 -7.22 -6.37
C THR A 15 -12.96 -6.18 -6.09
N LEU A 16 -13.36 -4.91 -5.93
CA LEU A 16 -12.44 -3.81 -5.56
C LEU A 16 -11.60 -4.15 -4.31
N GLY A 17 -12.22 -4.77 -3.31
CA GLY A 17 -11.55 -5.20 -2.09
C GLY A 17 -10.54 -6.33 -2.31
N GLU A 18 -10.78 -7.23 -3.27
CA GLU A 18 -9.84 -8.29 -3.63
C GLU A 18 -8.62 -7.74 -4.37
N VAL A 19 -8.82 -6.77 -5.28
CA VAL A 19 -7.72 -6.07 -5.96
C VAL A 19 -6.88 -5.29 -4.95
N ASN A 20 -7.52 -4.54 -4.05
CA ASN A 20 -6.81 -3.82 -2.98
C ASN A 20 -5.97 -4.78 -2.10
N ARG A 21 -6.53 -5.92 -1.67
CA ARG A 21 -5.78 -6.92 -0.91
C ARG A 21 -4.63 -7.54 -1.69
N ALA A 22 -4.74 -7.63 -3.02
CA ALA A 22 -3.65 -8.13 -3.85
C ALA A 22 -2.51 -7.11 -3.91
N ILE A 23 -2.83 -5.82 -4.05
CA ILE A 23 -1.86 -4.72 -3.96
C ILE A 23 -1.11 -4.78 -2.61
N ASP A 24 -1.84 -4.79 -1.49
CA ASP A 24 -1.27 -4.86 -0.14
C ASP A 24 -0.24 -6.01 -0.03
N LYS A 25 -0.61 -7.21 -0.49
CA LYS A 25 0.25 -8.41 -0.42
C LYS A 25 1.51 -8.30 -1.26
N VAL A 26 1.45 -7.60 -2.38
CA VAL A 26 2.60 -7.40 -3.27
C VAL A 26 3.56 -6.36 -2.70
N PHE A 27 3.07 -5.24 -2.20
CA PHE A 27 3.94 -4.12 -1.83
C PHE A 27 4.36 -4.10 -0.35
N HIS A 28 3.48 -4.45 0.60
CA HIS A 28 3.80 -4.38 2.04
C HIS A 28 5.09 -5.12 2.44
N PRO A 29 5.41 -6.33 1.92
CA PRO A 29 6.65 -7.02 2.24
C PRO A 29 7.92 -6.23 1.86
N HIS A 30 7.78 -5.23 0.99
CA HIS A 30 8.87 -4.43 0.45
C HIS A 30 9.00 -3.05 1.08
N PHE A 31 8.12 -2.65 2.01
CA PHE A 31 8.17 -1.32 2.65
C PHE A 31 9.48 -1.04 3.40
N ARG A 32 10.22 -2.09 3.79
CA ARG A 32 11.54 -1.96 4.43
C ARG A 32 12.73 -1.89 3.46
N ARG A 33 12.48 -1.95 2.14
CA ARG A 33 13.50 -1.93 1.08
C ARG A 33 13.76 -0.53 0.53
N GLY A 34 13.14 0.50 1.09
CA GLY A 34 13.27 1.90 0.67
C GLY A 34 11.91 2.54 0.36
N PRO A 35 11.91 3.80 -0.12
CA PRO A 35 10.68 4.56 -0.33
C PRO A 35 9.86 4.10 -1.55
N LEU A 36 10.50 3.52 -2.57
CA LEU A 36 9.86 3.19 -3.85
C LEU A 36 8.65 2.25 -3.73
N PRO A 37 8.72 1.13 -2.97
CA PRO A 37 7.57 0.24 -2.81
C PRO A 37 6.35 0.89 -2.17
N ILE A 38 6.56 1.87 -1.28
CA ILE A 38 5.49 2.60 -0.58
C ILE A 38 4.80 3.58 -1.54
N VAL A 39 5.58 4.25 -2.40
CA VAL A 39 5.04 5.10 -3.46
C VAL A 39 4.26 4.27 -4.48
N ALA A 40 4.81 3.14 -4.92
CA ALA A 40 4.15 2.25 -5.88
C ALA A 40 2.82 1.69 -5.34
N ASP A 41 2.78 1.29 -4.06
CA ASP A 41 1.56 0.90 -3.35
C ASP A 41 0.49 1.99 -3.39
N SER A 42 0.88 3.21 -3.01
CA SER A 42 -0.01 4.39 -2.99
C SER A 42 -0.61 4.69 -4.36
N LEU A 43 0.21 4.60 -5.41
CA LEU A 43 -0.22 4.82 -6.79
C LEU A 43 -1.16 3.71 -7.26
N ALA A 44 -0.86 2.45 -6.96
CA ALA A 44 -1.70 1.32 -7.33
C ALA A 44 -3.10 1.43 -6.70
N HIS A 45 -3.18 1.77 -5.42
CA HIS A 45 -4.47 2.01 -4.76
C HIS A 45 -5.24 3.18 -5.38
N SER A 46 -4.56 4.30 -5.68
CA SER A 46 -5.20 5.47 -6.30
C SER A 46 -5.81 5.16 -7.67
N ILE A 47 -5.07 4.41 -8.51
CA ILE A 47 -5.54 3.98 -9.84
C ILE A 47 -6.78 3.08 -9.74
N VAL A 48 -6.78 2.17 -8.78
CA VAL A 48 -7.85 1.19 -8.61
C VAL A 48 -9.09 1.82 -7.96
N GLU A 49 -8.91 2.72 -6.99
CA GLU A 49 -10.02 3.35 -6.28
C GLU A 49 -10.70 4.46 -7.10
N ARG A 50 -9.97 5.12 -8.01
CA ARG A 50 -10.48 6.23 -8.85
C ARG A 50 -11.17 7.35 -8.05
N ASN A 51 -10.84 7.48 -6.77
CA ASN A 51 -11.36 8.49 -5.86
C ASN A 51 -10.18 9.17 -5.18
N SER A 52 -9.76 10.32 -5.72
CA SER A 52 -8.56 11.00 -5.26
C SER A 52 -8.62 11.44 -3.80
N PRO A 53 -9.71 12.05 -3.28
CA PRO A 53 -9.80 12.40 -1.86
C PRO A 53 -9.59 11.20 -0.92
N LYS A 54 -10.28 10.08 -1.20
CA LYS A 54 -10.16 8.86 -0.38
C LYS A 54 -8.77 8.22 -0.48
N SER A 55 -8.16 8.28 -1.66
CA SER A 55 -6.80 7.76 -1.87
C SER A 55 -5.76 8.57 -1.10
N VAL A 56 -5.94 9.90 -1.04
CA VAL A 56 -5.09 10.79 -0.25
C VAL A 56 -5.26 10.54 1.25
N GLU A 57 -6.49 10.37 1.73
CA GLU A 57 -6.77 10.02 3.13
C GLU A 57 -6.02 8.73 3.53
N LYS A 58 -6.16 7.66 2.74
CA LYS A 58 -5.43 6.40 2.97
C LYS A 58 -3.93 6.54 2.89
N PHE A 59 -3.42 7.35 1.95
CA PHE A 59 -2.00 7.62 1.85
C PHE A 59 -1.46 8.24 3.14
N VAL A 60 -2.17 9.23 3.68
CA VAL A 60 -1.79 9.90 4.92
C VAL A 60 -1.84 8.92 6.10
N GLU A 61 -2.89 8.11 6.19
CA GLU A 61 -3.09 7.16 7.29
C GLU A 61 -2.09 6.00 7.31
N HIS A 62 -1.71 5.48 6.14
CA HIS A 62 -0.99 4.21 6.05
C HIS A 62 0.42 4.33 5.46
N ASN A 63 0.62 5.21 4.47
CA ASN A 63 1.84 5.21 3.66
C ASN A 63 2.80 6.35 4.03
N LEU A 64 2.30 7.48 4.55
CA LEU A 64 3.12 8.63 4.90
C LEU A 64 4.17 8.31 5.98
N GLY A 65 3.76 7.64 7.07
CA GLY A 65 4.66 7.29 8.17
C GLY A 65 5.84 6.40 7.73
N PRO A 66 5.58 5.24 7.08
CA PRO A 66 6.63 4.40 6.50
C PRO A 66 7.50 5.15 5.48
N LEU A 67 6.91 5.97 4.62
CA LEU A 67 7.64 6.71 3.59
C LEU A 67 8.65 7.68 4.19
N VAL A 68 8.22 8.50 5.15
CA VAL A 68 9.10 9.43 5.87
C VAL A 68 10.22 8.67 6.57
N ARG A 69 9.92 7.53 7.19
CA ARG A 69 10.93 6.69 7.86
C ARG A 69 12.01 6.21 6.88
N GLU A 70 11.64 5.71 5.72
CA GLU A 70 12.62 5.23 4.72
C GLU A 70 13.44 6.37 4.11
N ILE A 71 12.83 7.52 3.84
CA ILE A 71 13.54 8.72 3.37
C ILE A 71 14.57 9.18 4.41
N LEU A 72 14.18 9.26 5.68
CA LEU A 72 15.08 9.67 6.77
C LEU A 72 16.28 8.73 6.92
N LYS A 73 16.13 7.42 6.67
CA LYS A 73 17.26 6.48 6.67
C LYS A 73 18.27 6.83 5.58
N ILE A 74 17.81 7.15 4.38
CA ILE A 74 18.66 7.54 3.25
C ILE A 74 19.40 8.83 3.57
N VAL A 75 18.69 9.86 4.03
CA VAL A 75 19.28 11.16 4.39
C VAL A 75 20.36 10.99 5.47
N ARG A 76 20.08 10.22 6.53
CA ARG A 76 21.05 9.95 7.60
C ARG A 76 22.28 9.17 7.11
N ALA A 77 22.09 8.21 6.20
CA ALA A 77 23.20 7.46 5.59
C ALA A 77 24.09 8.38 4.73
N GLN A 78 23.49 9.29 3.97
CA GLN A 78 24.21 10.28 3.15
C GLN A 78 25.01 11.25 4.02
N SER A 79 24.45 11.75 5.12
CA SER A 79 25.16 12.63 6.05
C SER A 79 26.37 11.97 6.72
N LYS A 80 26.31 10.67 6.99
CA LYS A 80 27.45 9.91 7.55
C LYS A 80 28.57 9.69 6.52
N LYS A 81 28.24 9.51 5.24
CA LYS A 81 29.24 9.33 4.17
C LYS A 81 30.03 10.60 3.86
N LYS A 82 29.49 11.77 4.23
CA LYS A 82 30.08 13.09 3.98
C LYS A 82 30.98 13.59 5.14
N ARG A 83 30.96 12.91 6.29
CA ARG A 83 31.87 13.13 7.42
C ARG A 83 33.04 12.17 7.34
#